data_AF-A0A950T6D8-F1
#
_entry.id   AF-A0A950T6D8-F1
#
_cell.length_a   1.000
_cell.length_b   1.000
_cell.length_c   1.000
_cell.angle_alpha   90.00
_cell.angle_beta   90.00
_cell.angle_gamma   90.00
#
_symmetry.space_group_name_H-M   'P 1'
#
loop_
_entity.id
_entity.type
_entity.pdbx_description
1 polymer ?
#
loop_
_entity_poly.entity_id
_entity_poly.type
_entity_poly.pdbx_seq_one_letter_code
_entity_poly.pdbx_strand_id
1 'polypeptide(L)'
;MRRSSTFSRLLIFGILAIIAGLGVGISSHQVSYQSVGQDTIAHYLSAQGTGYLQLSSSSTLYLVNEDTFTPTINGIKTFVDGDKVSLIYEPDSTTDIDEQSTLGTHLVGKAYTVVQITRYDGAGQSVYNTSTYAQNPQGYMKSNWGAGAGLLLLGLILTGVAFLVRSRTPQTAFNVTSPPAMGMPPAGMPYQQPYQGVAQYPQYPPQGSPYQPTMPASPYGQPQYPSYPPQPG
;
A
#
# COMPACT_ATOMS: atom_id res chain seq x y z
N MET A 1 -31.93 25.35 17.59
CA MET A 1 -31.42 23.95 17.63
C MET A 1 -30.93 23.56 16.23
N ARG A 2 -29.62 23.60 15.92
CA ARG A 2 -29.06 23.07 14.65
C ARG A 2 -27.52 22.92 14.63
N ARG A 3 -26.83 22.98 15.79
CA ARG A 3 -25.35 22.87 15.88
C ARG A 3 -24.82 21.44 16.01
N SER A 4 -25.68 20.44 16.25
CA SER A 4 -25.26 19.04 16.37
C SER A 4 -24.83 18.40 15.05
N SER A 5 -25.25 18.94 13.90
CA SER A 5 -25.01 18.30 12.61
C SER A 5 -23.54 18.30 12.19
N THR A 6 -22.78 19.34 12.53
CA THR A 6 -21.38 19.47 12.06
C THR A 6 -20.44 18.56 12.83
N PHE A 7 -20.62 18.45 14.16
CA PHE A 7 -19.86 17.53 15.00
C PHE A 7 -20.05 16.08 14.55
N SER A 8 -21.31 15.64 14.42
CA SER A 8 -21.62 14.27 14.00
C SER A 8 -21.06 13.97 12.61
N ARG A 9 -21.13 14.89 11.66
CA ARG A 9 -20.56 14.70 10.31
C ARG A 9 -19.05 14.51 10.35
N LEU A 10 -18.32 15.38 11.03
CA LEU A 10 -16.85 15.29 11.12
C LEU A 10 -16.39 14.01 11.82
N LEU A 11 -17.10 13.61 12.88
CA LEU A 11 -16.81 12.36 13.60
C LEU A 11 -17.07 11.13 12.72
N ILE A 12 -18.20 11.11 11.98
CA ILE A 12 -18.50 10.00 11.05
C ILE A 12 -17.44 9.91 9.95
N PHE A 13 -17.09 11.02 9.29
CA PHE A 13 -16.04 11.00 8.26
C PHE A 13 -14.67 10.62 8.82
N GLY A 14 -14.34 11.09 10.02
CA GLY A 14 -13.09 10.73 10.69
C GLY A 14 -12.98 9.23 10.98
N ILE A 15 -14.04 8.63 11.54
CA ILE A 15 -14.11 7.18 11.80
C ILE A 15 -14.05 6.39 10.49
N LEU A 16 -14.80 6.79 9.47
CA LEU A 16 -14.79 6.11 8.16
C LEU A 16 -13.39 6.16 7.52
N ALA A 17 -12.69 7.29 7.60
CA ALA A 17 -11.33 7.42 7.10
C ALA A 17 -10.34 6.52 7.86
N ILE A 18 -10.47 6.41 9.19
CA ILE A 18 -9.66 5.47 10.00
C ILE A 18 -9.93 4.02 9.56
N ILE A 19 -11.20 3.62 9.47
CA ILE A 19 -11.56 2.25 9.07
C ILE A 19 -11.05 1.95 7.66
N ALA A 20 -11.21 2.89 6.71
CA ALA A 20 -10.69 2.75 5.37
C ALA A 20 -9.16 2.64 5.35
N GLY A 21 -8.45 3.47 6.14
CA GLY A 21 -7.00 3.41 6.25
C GLY A 21 -6.47 2.09 6.80
N LEU A 22 -7.12 1.55 7.83
CA LEU A 22 -6.82 0.20 8.33
C LEU A 22 -7.10 -0.86 7.28
N GLY A 23 -8.26 -0.78 6.60
CA GLY A 23 -8.64 -1.70 5.52
C GLY A 23 -7.61 -1.73 4.39
N VAL A 24 -7.11 -0.56 3.98
CA VAL A 24 -6.04 -0.45 2.99
C VAL A 24 -4.74 -1.04 3.53
N GLY A 25 -4.35 -0.74 4.77
CA GLY A 25 -3.11 -1.26 5.38
C GLY A 25 -3.08 -2.80 5.44
N ILE A 26 -4.17 -3.42 5.88
CA ILE A 26 -4.26 -4.89 6.01
C ILE A 26 -4.32 -5.63 4.67
N SER A 27 -4.63 -4.94 3.56
CA SER A 27 -4.62 -5.54 2.21
C SER A 27 -3.23 -5.81 1.64
N SER A 28 -2.19 -5.54 2.44
CA SER A 28 -0.80 -5.86 2.09
C SER A 28 -0.62 -7.37 1.96
N HIS A 29 0.00 -7.83 0.88
CA HIS A 29 0.22 -9.24 0.60
C HIS A 29 1.55 -9.46 -0.10
N GLN A 30 2.04 -10.69 -0.06
CA GLN A 30 3.20 -11.11 -0.82
C GLN A 30 2.78 -11.37 -2.27
N VAL A 31 3.42 -10.67 -3.20
CA VAL A 31 3.28 -10.91 -4.63
C VAL A 31 4.25 -12.03 -5.00
N SER A 32 3.71 -13.14 -5.52
CA SER A 32 4.49 -14.27 -6.01
C SER A 32 4.36 -14.36 -7.53
N TYR A 33 5.47 -14.61 -8.23
CA TYR A 33 5.41 -14.79 -9.68
C TYR A 33 5.00 -16.20 -10.07
N GLN A 34 4.47 -16.33 -11.27
CA GLN A 34 4.21 -17.61 -11.92
C GLN A 34 5.03 -17.72 -13.21
N SER A 35 5.45 -18.94 -13.54
CA SER A 35 6.21 -19.21 -14.75
C SER A 35 5.38 -20.01 -15.75
N VAL A 36 5.57 -19.67 -17.02
CA VAL A 36 5.13 -20.46 -18.16
C VAL A 36 6.37 -21.07 -18.78
N GLY A 37 6.33 -22.39 -19.01
CA GLY A 37 7.38 -23.10 -19.73
C GLY A 37 7.57 -22.58 -21.15
N GLN A 38 8.49 -23.21 -21.88
CA GLN A 38 8.72 -22.87 -23.28
C GLN A 38 7.47 -23.15 -24.12
N ASP A 39 6.99 -22.14 -24.84
CA ASP A 39 5.87 -22.22 -25.78
C ASP A 39 6.13 -21.29 -26.99
N THR A 40 5.25 -21.33 -27.98
CA THR A 40 5.30 -20.49 -29.17
C THR A 40 4.34 -19.32 -29.02
N ILE A 41 4.74 -18.13 -29.48
CA ILE A 41 3.84 -16.98 -29.58
C ILE A 41 2.82 -17.26 -30.70
N ALA A 42 1.54 -17.30 -30.36
CA ALA A 42 0.46 -17.34 -31.34
C ALA A 42 0.26 -15.97 -31.96
N HIS A 43 0.16 -14.95 -31.10
CA HIS A 43 -0.07 -13.56 -31.50
C HIS A 43 0.75 -12.61 -30.62
N TYR A 44 1.47 -11.68 -31.26
CA TYR A 44 2.13 -10.55 -30.64
C TYR A 44 1.70 -9.25 -31.30
N LEU A 45 1.05 -8.39 -30.53
CA LEU A 45 0.71 -7.03 -30.91
C LEU A 45 1.60 -6.07 -30.14
N SER A 46 1.97 -4.94 -30.74
CA SER A 46 2.74 -3.90 -30.04
C SER A 46 2.21 -2.53 -30.43
N ALA A 47 1.89 -1.73 -29.41
CA ALA A 47 1.41 -0.37 -29.57
C ALA A 47 1.95 0.49 -28.42
N GLN A 48 2.54 1.64 -28.76
CA GLN A 48 2.93 2.69 -27.79
C GLN A 48 3.81 2.19 -26.63
N GLY A 49 4.76 1.29 -26.90
CA GLY A 49 5.66 0.73 -25.88
C GLY A 49 5.02 -0.36 -25.01
N THR A 50 3.84 -0.85 -25.39
CA THR A 50 3.17 -1.98 -24.75
C THR A 50 2.99 -3.11 -25.76
N GLY A 51 3.48 -4.29 -25.39
CA GLY A 51 3.29 -5.54 -26.12
C GLY A 51 2.14 -6.35 -25.53
N TYR A 52 1.33 -6.94 -26.39
CA TYR A 52 0.25 -7.85 -26.02
C TYR A 52 0.54 -9.21 -26.65
N LEU A 53 0.63 -10.24 -25.82
CA LEU A 53 1.12 -11.54 -26.21
C LEU A 53 0.10 -12.61 -25.85
N GLN A 54 -0.13 -13.54 -26.77
CA GLN A 54 -0.87 -14.77 -26.55
C GLN A 54 0.01 -15.95 -27.00
N LEU A 55 0.06 -17.00 -26.19
CA LEU A 55 0.81 -18.21 -26.49
C LEU A 55 -0.06 -19.24 -27.23
N SER A 56 0.57 -20.14 -28.00
CA SER A 56 -0.15 -21.14 -28.80
C SER A 56 -0.85 -22.21 -27.98
N SER A 57 -0.34 -22.57 -26.79
CA SER A 57 -0.97 -23.60 -25.95
C SER A 57 -2.11 -23.08 -25.08
N SER A 58 -2.34 -21.76 -25.01
CA SER A 58 -3.31 -21.16 -24.08
C SER A 58 -4.00 -19.91 -24.63
N SER A 59 -5.24 -19.68 -24.20
CA SER A 59 -5.94 -18.41 -24.43
C SER A 59 -5.58 -17.31 -23.42
N THR A 60 -4.65 -17.58 -22.49
CA THR A 60 -4.18 -16.57 -21.54
C THR A 60 -3.48 -15.42 -22.26
N LEU A 61 -3.87 -14.20 -21.93
CA LEU A 61 -3.29 -12.98 -22.47
C LEU A 61 -2.20 -12.46 -21.52
N TYR A 62 -1.15 -11.92 -22.10
CA TYR A 62 0.01 -11.39 -21.39
C TYR A 62 0.29 -9.97 -21.87
N LEU A 63 0.65 -9.10 -20.94
CA LEU A 63 0.98 -7.70 -21.18
C LEU A 63 2.47 -7.48 -20.88
N VAL A 64 3.16 -6.84 -21.81
CA VAL A 64 4.59 -6.58 -21.77
C VAL A 64 4.81 -5.07 -21.83
N ASN A 65 5.21 -4.45 -20.72
CA ASN A 65 5.59 -3.04 -20.72
C ASN A 65 7.02 -2.92 -21.28
N GLU A 66 7.17 -2.74 -22.59
CA GLU A 66 8.40 -2.98 -23.34
C GLU A 66 9.59 -2.15 -22.83
N ASP A 67 9.32 -0.90 -22.44
CA ASP A 67 10.33 0.05 -21.94
C ASP A 67 10.89 -0.32 -20.55
N THR A 68 10.20 -1.18 -19.81
CA THR A 68 10.61 -1.58 -18.45
C THR A 68 11.62 -2.73 -18.42
N PHE A 69 11.84 -3.36 -19.57
CA PHE A 69 12.74 -4.51 -19.70
C PHE A 69 14.18 -4.07 -19.97
N THR A 70 15.12 -4.86 -19.45
CA THR A 70 16.54 -4.79 -19.76
C THR A 70 17.01 -6.19 -20.23
N PRO A 71 17.53 -6.33 -21.46
CA PRO A 71 17.58 -5.30 -22.50
C PRO A 71 16.18 -4.84 -22.94
N THR A 72 16.08 -3.65 -23.54
CA THR A 72 14.79 -3.07 -23.96
C THR A 72 14.16 -3.92 -25.07
N ILE A 73 12.85 -4.15 -24.95
CA ILE A 73 12.04 -4.80 -25.98
C ILE A 73 11.57 -3.71 -26.96
N ASN A 74 11.66 -3.95 -28.26
CA ASN A 74 11.31 -2.98 -29.30
C ASN A 74 10.15 -3.50 -30.16
N GLY A 75 9.03 -3.81 -29.52
CA GLY A 75 7.83 -4.35 -30.16
C GLY A 75 8.11 -5.51 -31.11
N ILE A 76 7.50 -5.43 -32.30
CA ILE A 76 7.60 -6.45 -33.35
C ILE A 76 9.02 -6.66 -33.89
N LYS A 77 10.00 -5.82 -33.52
CA LYS A 77 11.41 -6.05 -33.88
C LYS A 77 12.09 -7.03 -32.94
N THR A 78 11.55 -7.23 -31.74
CA THR A 78 12.10 -8.15 -30.73
C THR A 78 11.31 -9.46 -30.69
N PHE A 79 9.98 -9.38 -30.74
CA PHE A 79 9.10 -10.55 -30.70
C PHE A 79 8.10 -10.51 -31.83
N VAL A 80 7.85 -11.66 -32.46
CA VAL A 80 6.82 -11.83 -33.50
C VAL A 80 6.09 -13.15 -33.34
N ASP A 81 4.95 -13.27 -34.00
CA ASP A 81 4.21 -14.53 -34.12
C ASP A 81 5.16 -15.66 -34.58
N GLY A 82 5.11 -16.81 -33.90
CA GLY A 82 5.95 -17.97 -34.17
C GLY A 82 7.27 -18.03 -33.37
N ASP A 83 7.67 -16.96 -32.66
CA ASP A 83 8.83 -17.03 -31.78
C ASP A 83 8.60 -18.00 -30.62
N LYS A 84 9.65 -18.73 -30.20
CA LYS A 84 9.62 -19.57 -29.00
C LYS A 84 10.04 -18.77 -27.78
N VAL A 85 9.21 -18.76 -26.74
CA VAL A 85 9.44 -18.00 -25.51
C VAL A 85 9.08 -18.78 -24.25
N SER A 86 9.66 -18.40 -23.12
CA SER A 86 9.14 -18.71 -21.78
C SER A 86 8.92 -17.43 -21.01
N LEU A 87 7.96 -17.42 -20.10
CA LEU A 87 7.49 -16.20 -19.44
C LEU A 87 7.52 -16.36 -17.93
N ILE A 88 7.73 -15.26 -17.22
CA ILE A 88 7.39 -15.12 -15.80
C ILE A 88 6.50 -13.90 -15.67
N TYR A 89 5.37 -14.04 -14.98
CA TYR A 89 4.35 -12.99 -14.85
C TYR A 89 3.86 -12.83 -13.41
N GLU A 90 3.27 -11.67 -13.13
CA GLU A 90 2.60 -11.35 -11.88
C GLU A 90 1.10 -11.71 -11.97
N PRO A 91 0.62 -12.76 -11.27
CA PRO A 91 -0.79 -13.18 -11.34
C PRO A 91 -1.75 -12.13 -10.76
N ASP A 92 -1.29 -11.33 -9.79
CA ASP A 92 -2.09 -10.29 -9.13
C ASP A 92 -2.07 -8.95 -9.89
N SER A 93 -1.27 -8.84 -10.95
CA SER A 93 -1.14 -7.65 -11.77
C SER A 93 -1.78 -7.88 -13.14
N THR A 94 -3.07 -7.57 -13.22
CA THR A 94 -3.88 -7.77 -14.43
C THR A 94 -4.45 -6.48 -14.96
N THR A 95 -4.60 -6.41 -16.28
CA THR A 95 -5.21 -5.29 -17.00
C THR A 95 -6.19 -5.85 -18.03
N ASP A 96 -7.39 -5.29 -18.10
CA ASP A 96 -8.33 -5.62 -19.17
C ASP A 96 -7.88 -4.91 -20.46
N ILE A 97 -7.70 -5.69 -21.53
CA ILE A 97 -7.23 -5.22 -22.83
C ILE A 97 -8.30 -5.43 -23.89
N ASP A 98 -8.32 -4.53 -24.87
CA ASP A 98 -9.13 -4.62 -26.08
C ASP A 98 -8.30 -4.03 -27.23
N GLU A 99 -7.47 -4.88 -27.83
CA GLU A 99 -6.40 -4.45 -28.72
C GLU A 99 -6.48 -5.17 -30.06
N GLN A 100 -6.50 -4.39 -31.14
CA GLN A 100 -6.69 -4.90 -32.49
C GLN A 100 -5.52 -4.53 -33.40
N SER A 101 -4.98 -5.53 -34.07
CA SER A 101 -4.03 -5.36 -35.17
C SER A 101 -4.72 -4.81 -36.41
N THR A 102 -3.99 -4.01 -37.17
CA THR A 102 -4.39 -3.62 -38.54
C THR A 102 -4.61 -4.82 -39.47
N LEU A 103 -4.00 -5.97 -39.16
CA LEU A 103 -4.11 -7.22 -39.91
C LEU A 103 -5.29 -8.11 -39.48
N GLY A 104 -6.09 -7.67 -38.49
CA GLY A 104 -7.34 -8.33 -38.08
C GLY A 104 -7.27 -9.17 -36.81
N THR A 105 -6.08 -9.45 -36.26
CA THR A 105 -5.94 -10.08 -34.94
C THR A 105 -6.53 -9.19 -33.86
N HIS A 106 -7.39 -9.75 -33.00
CA HIS A 106 -8.07 -9.02 -31.92
C HIS A 106 -7.86 -9.77 -30.61
N LEU A 107 -7.20 -9.12 -29.65
CA LEU A 107 -6.95 -9.66 -28.32
C LEU A 107 -7.82 -8.90 -27.32
N VAL A 108 -8.78 -9.61 -26.72
CA VAL A 108 -9.71 -9.05 -25.73
C VAL A 108 -9.76 -9.92 -24.50
N GLY A 109 -9.62 -9.29 -23.34
CA GLY A 109 -9.80 -9.94 -22.05
C GLY A 109 -8.78 -9.49 -21.04
N LYS A 110 -8.64 -10.29 -19.99
CA LYS A 110 -7.72 -10.00 -18.89
C LYS A 110 -6.31 -10.46 -19.22
N ALA A 111 -5.36 -9.53 -19.27
CA ALA A 111 -3.95 -9.81 -19.51
C ALA A 111 -3.11 -9.71 -18.24
N TYR A 112 -2.15 -10.62 -18.08
CA TYR A 112 -1.22 -10.67 -16.95
C TYR A 112 0.09 -9.94 -17.27
N THR A 113 0.58 -9.15 -16.32
CA THR A 113 1.83 -8.39 -16.52
C THR A 113 3.04 -9.32 -16.48
N VAL A 114 3.79 -9.36 -17.57
CA VAL A 114 5.02 -10.13 -17.70
C VAL A 114 6.18 -9.34 -17.12
N VAL A 115 7.04 -10.03 -16.38
CA VAL A 115 8.20 -9.43 -15.69
C VAL A 115 9.54 -10.01 -16.14
N GLN A 116 9.52 -11.19 -16.77
CA GLN A 116 10.64 -11.76 -17.51
C GLN A 116 10.13 -12.49 -18.75
N ILE A 117 10.85 -12.34 -19.87
CA ILE A 117 10.66 -13.11 -21.10
C ILE A 117 12.00 -13.70 -21.50
N THR A 118 12.03 -14.99 -21.78
CA THR A 118 13.19 -15.64 -22.41
C THR A 118 12.83 -16.00 -23.83
N ARG A 119 13.55 -15.47 -24.81
CA ARG A 119 13.46 -15.88 -26.22
C ARG A 119 14.41 -17.04 -26.48
N TYR A 120 13.94 -18.04 -27.21
CA TYR A 120 14.75 -19.14 -27.71
C TYR A 120 14.89 -19.02 -29.23
N ASP A 121 16.13 -18.90 -29.69
CA ASP A 121 16.45 -18.85 -31.12
C ASP A 121 17.50 -19.92 -31.47
N GLY A 122 17.87 -20.01 -32.75
CA GLY A 122 18.89 -20.96 -33.21
C GLY A 122 20.31 -20.67 -32.69
N ALA A 123 20.54 -19.49 -32.12
CA ALA A 123 21.83 -19.06 -31.56
C ALA A 123 21.91 -19.22 -30.03
N GLY A 124 20.78 -19.42 -29.34
CA GLY A 124 20.73 -19.68 -27.91
C GLY A 124 19.46 -19.15 -27.24
N GLN A 125 19.63 -18.62 -26.03
CA GLN A 125 18.56 -17.99 -25.26
C GLN A 125 18.91 -16.54 -24.92
N SER A 126 17.95 -15.64 -25.10
CA SER A 126 18.06 -14.23 -24.72
C SER A 126 17.03 -13.93 -23.63
N VAL A 127 17.49 -13.42 -22.49
CA VAL A 127 16.64 -13.15 -21.32
C VAL A 127 16.41 -11.65 -21.18
N TYR A 128 15.15 -11.26 -21.04
CA TYR A 128 14.68 -9.89 -20.87
C TYR A 128 13.99 -9.79 -19.52
N ASN A 129 14.49 -8.93 -18.62
CA ASN A 129 13.95 -8.80 -17.27
C ASN A 129 13.56 -7.36 -16.94
N THR A 130 12.48 -7.20 -16.18
CA THR A 130 12.20 -5.92 -15.53
C THR A 130 13.14 -5.68 -14.35
N SER A 131 13.38 -4.42 -14.00
CA SER A 131 14.21 -4.06 -12.85
C SER A 131 13.64 -4.58 -11.53
N THR A 132 12.32 -4.55 -11.37
CA THR A 132 11.61 -5.07 -10.19
C THR A 132 11.86 -6.56 -9.99
N TYR A 133 11.72 -7.35 -11.05
CA TYR A 133 11.97 -8.79 -11.00
C TYR A 133 13.44 -9.11 -10.74
N ALA A 134 14.37 -8.38 -11.40
CA ALA A 134 15.80 -8.58 -11.19
C ALA A 134 16.22 -8.33 -9.73
N GLN A 135 15.59 -7.39 -9.02
CA GLN A 135 15.86 -7.10 -7.61
C GLN A 135 15.17 -8.08 -6.66
N ASN A 136 14.00 -8.61 -7.04
CA ASN A 136 13.16 -9.42 -6.16
C ASN A 136 12.66 -10.68 -6.88
N PRO A 137 13.53 -11.62 -7.31
CA PRO A 137 13.13 -12.75 -8.16
C PRO A 137 12.20 -13.76 -7.47
N GLN A 138 12.17 -13.76 -6.13
CA GLN A 138 11.30 -14.63 -5.32
C GLN A 138 9.94 -13.98 -5.00
N GLY A 139 9.65 -12.82 -5.61
CA GLY A 139 8.50 -12.00 -5.27
C GLY A 139 8.84 -10.89 -4.28
N TYR A 140 7.88 -10.02 -4.03
CA TYR A 140 8.04 -8.87 -3.13
C TYR A 140 6.78 -8.65 -2.28
N MET A 141 6.95 -7.95 -1.15
CA MET A 141 5.81 -7.58 -0.31
C MET A 141 5.20 -6.27 -0.83
N LYS A 142 3.96 -6.33 -1.30
CA LYS A 142 3.20 -5.12 -1.67
C LYS A 142 2.65 -4.48 -0.40
N SER A 143 3.33 -3.47 0.11
CA SER A 143 2.94 -2.75 1.32
C SER A 143 2.00 -1.59 1.01
N ASN A 144 0.74 -1.72 1.42
CA ASN A 144 -0.26 -0.66 1.26
C ASN A 144 -0.34 0.24 2.50
N TRP A 145 0.52 0.02 3.50
CA TRP A 145 0.56 0.80 4.74
C TRP A 145 0.86 2.28 4.51
N GLY A 146 1.58 2.67 3.45
CA GLY A 146 1.81 4.08 3.13
C GLY A 146 0.51 4.84 2.87
N ALA A 147 -0.32 4.33 1.97
CA ALA A 147 -1.65 4.89 1.70
C ALA A 147 -2.59 4.76 2.91
N GLY A 148 -2.55 3.60 3.59
CA GLY A 148 -3.32 3.36 4.80
C GLY A 148 -3.00 4.35 5.93
N ALA A 149 -1.72 4.62 6.17
CA ALA A 149 -1.26 5.58 7.18
C ALA A 149 -1.72 7.02 6.87
N GLY A 150 -1.72 7.41 5.59
CA GLY A 150 -2.25 8.71 5.16
C GLY A 150 -3.74 8.88 5.50
N LEU A 151 -4.56 7.87 5.20
CA LEU A 151 -5.99 7.86 5.55
C LEU A 151 -6.23 7.85 7.07
N LEU A 152 -5.42 7.08 7.80
CA LEU A 152 -5.47 7.04 9.26
C LEU A 152 -5.20 8.41 9.87
N LEU A 153 -4.13 9.08 9.43
CA LEU A 153 -3.79 10.43 9.90
C LEU A 153 -4.89 11.43 9.59
N LEU A 154 -5.46 11.40 8.38
CA LEU A 154 -6.59 12.26 8.01
C LEU A 154 -7.80 12.04 8.93
N GLY A 155 -8.15 10.78 9.20
CA GLY A 155 -9.27 10.45 10.07
C GLY A 155 -9.06 10.85 11.53
N LEU A 156 -7.83 10.72 12.05
CA LEU A 156 -7.46 11.20 13.38
C LEU A 156 -7.57 12.73 13.47
N ILE A 157 -7.13 13.47 12.44
CA ILE A 157 -7.26 14.93 12.38
C ILE A 157 -8.75 15.33 12.39
N LEU A 158 -9.59 14.74 11.54
CA LEU A 158 -11.03 15.05 11.49
C LEU A 158 -11.73 14.78 12.82
N THR A 159 -11.39 13.65 13.45
CA THR A 159 -11.94 13.29 14.76
C THR A 159 -11.49 14.28 15.82
N GLY A 160 -10.20 14.64 15.86
CA GLY A 160 -9.65 15.65 16.77
C GLY A 160 -10.32 17.02 16.61
N VAL A 161 -10.52 17.47 15.35
CA VAL A 161 -11.22 18.72 15.05
C VAL A 161 -12.68 18.66 15.52
N ALA A 162 -13.37 17.54 15.36
CA ALA A 162 -14.73 17.38 15.87
C ALA A 162 -14.78 17.62 17.39
N PHE A 163 -13.86 17.02 18.15
CA PHE A 163 -13.77 17.24 19.60
C PHE A 163 -13.47 18.68 19.98
N LEU A 164 -12.59 19.38 19.25
CA LEU A 164 -12.30 20.80 19.46
C LEU A 164 -13.51 21.71 19.18
N VAL A 165 -14.29 21.40 18.14
CA VAL A 165 -15.52 22.15 17.83
C VAL A 165 -16.57 21.95 18.93
N ARG A 166 -16.63 20.77 19.54
CA ARG A 166 -17.54 20.48 20.65
C ARG A 166 -17.14 21.21 21.94
N SER A 167 -15.84 21.24 22.28
CA SER A 167 -15.34 21.86 23.52
C SER A 167 -15.45 23.39 23.55
N ARG A 168 -15.52 24.05 22.38
CA ARG A 168 -15.71 25.51 22.26
C ARG A 168 -17.16 25.97 22.31
N THR A 169 -18.11 25.12 22.70
CA THR A 169 -19.50 25.56 22.88
C THR A 169 -19.62 26.17 24.28
N PRO A 170 -19.67 27.50 24.44
CA PRO A 170 -19.91 28.09 25.76
C PRO A 170 -21.22 27.52 26.29
N GLN A 171 -21.18 26.89 27.46
CA GLN A 171 -22.37 26.67 28.25
C GLN A 171 -22.96 28.06 28.47
N THR A 172 -24.09 28.35 27.82
CA THR A 172 -24.90 29.51 28.17
C THR A 172 -25.19 29.37 29.65
N ALA A 173 -24.55 30.21 30.45
CA ALA A 173 -24.77 30.31 31.88
C ALA A 173 -26.27 30.27 32.10
N PHE A 174 -26.71 29.34 32.96
CA PHE A 174 -28.06 29.35 33.48
C PHE A 174 -28.35 30.78 33.92
N ASN A 175 -29.27 31.44 33.20
CA ASN A 175 -29.77 32.74 33.61
C ASN A 175 -30.65 32.44 34.82
N VAL A 176 -30.04 32.42 36.00
CA VAL A 176 -30.76 32.34 37.27
C VAL A 176 -31.53 33.66 37.34
N THR A 177 -32.82 33.61 37.04
CA THR A 177 -33.72 34.73 37.24
C THR A 177 -33.78 34.99 38.74
N SER A 178 -32.97 35.93 39.21
CA SER A 178 -33.01 36.42 40.58
C SER A 178 -34.42 36.96 40.87
N PRO A 179 -35.10 36.54 41.95
CA PRO A 179 -36.32 37.21 42.37
C PRO A 179 -36.01 38.68 42.72
N PRO A 180 -36.95 39.62 42.50
CA PRO A 180 -36.71 41.03 42.75
C PRO A 180 -36.45 41.29 44.24
N ALA A 181 -35.27 41.84 44.53
CA ALA A 181 -34.85 42.24 45.86
C ALA A 181 -35.56 43.54 46.29
N MET A 182 -36.28 43.48 47.41
CA MET A 182 -36.73 44.64 48.17
C MET A 182 -35.89 44.76 49.46
N GLY A 183 -35.22 45.91 49.62
CA GLY A 183 -34.97 46.56 50.92
C GLY A 183 -33.69 46.26 51.70
N MET A 184 -32.76 47.24 51.73
CA MET A 184 -32.10 47.91 52.89
C MET A 184 -31.45 47.10 54.06
N PRO A 185 -30.58 47.70 54.91
CA PRO A 185 -29.29 48.41 54.70
C PRO A 185 -28.18 47.82 55.66
N PRO A 186 -26.99 48.45 55.89
CA PRO A 186 -25.74 47.76 56.22
C PRO A 186 -25.37 47.75 57.72
N ALA A 187 -24.54 46.79 58.16
CA ALA A 187 -23.67 46.91 59.33
C ALA A 187 -22.67 45.74 59.46
N GLY A 188 -21.41 46.04 59.78
CA GLY A 188 -20.52 45.11 60.50
C GLY A 188 -19.29 44.60 59.75
N MET A 189 -18.14 45.24 59.99
CA MET A 189 -16.79 44.66 59.88
C MET A 189 -16.56 43.60 61.01
N PRO A 190 -15.35 43.05 61.29
CA PRO A 190 -14.15 42.74 60.48
C PRO A 190 -13.63 41.28 60.71
N TYR A 191 -12.47 40.96 60.09
CA TYR A 191 -11.52 39.85 60.36
C TYR A 191 -11.86 38.45 59.80
N GLN A 192 -11.00 37.91 58.92
CA GLN A 192 -9.90 37.01 59.32
C GLN A 192 -9.03 36.59 58.12
N GLN A 193 -7.84 36.14 58.48
CA GLN A 193 -6.57 36.06 57.77
C GLN A 193 -6.40 34.84 56.83
N PRO A 194 -5.28 34.78 56.06
CA PRO A 194 -5.06 33.84 54.97
C PRO A 194 -4.53 32.49 55.46
N TYR A 195 -4.86 31.41 54.76
CA TYR A 195 -4.17 30.14 54.90
C TYR A 195 -3.52 29.70 53.59
N GLN A 196 -2.19 29.66 53.63
CA GLN A 196 -1.32 29.02 52.67
C GLN A 196 -1.56 27.50 52.71
N GLY A 197 -1.85 26.91 51.54
CA GLY A 197 -1.94 25.48 51.32
C GLY A 197 -0.79 25.00 50.44
N VAL A 198 -0.04 24.06 50.98
CA VAL A 198 1.31 23.63 50.59
C VAL A 198 1.31 22.68 49.40
N ALA A 199 2.43 22.67 48.68
CA ALA A 199 2.76 21.88 47.50
C ALA A 199 2.45 20.37 47.60
N GLN A 200 2.01 19.78 46.49
CA GLN A 200 2.24 18.37 46.18
C GLN A 200 2.67 18.22 44.72
N TYR A 201 3.95 17.90 44.54
CA TYR A 201 4.51 17.41 43.29
C TYR A 201 4.16 15.92 43.14
N PRO A 202 3.66 15.45 41.98
CA PRO A 202 3.59 14.03 41.70
C PRO A 202 4.99 13.44 41.51
N GLN A 203 5.31 12.42 42.29
CA GLN A 203 6.48 11.56 42.09
C GLN A 203 6.36 10.81 40.75
N TYR A 204 7.42 10.86 39.95
CA TYR A 204 7.61 9.94 38.82
C TYR A 204 8.08 8.57 39.35
N PRO A 205 7.50 7.45 38.88
CA PRO A 205 8.03 6.12 39.17
C PRO A 205 9.33 5.85 38.36
N PRO A 206 10.19 4.95 38.87
CA PRO A 206 11.53 4.72 38.34
C PRO A 206 11.55 4.07 36.94
N GLN A 207 12.56 4.51 36.20
CA GLN A 207 12.96 4.12 34.86
C GLN A 207 13.34 2.63 34.82
N GLY A 208 12.59 1.86 34.05
CA GLY A 208 12.84 0.44 33.81
C GLY A 208 14.09 0.19 32.98
N SER A 209 14.76 -0.90 33.31
CA SER A 209 16.00 -1.43 32.74
C SER A 209 15.98 -1.59 31.21
N PRO A 210 17.14 -1.48 30.54
CA PRO A 210 17.24 -1.77 29.11
C PRO A 210 17.06 -3.27 28.87
N TYR A 211 16.01 -3.62 28.12
CA TYR A 211 15.90 -4.92 27.49
C TYR A 211 17.00 -5.05 26.42
N GLN A 212 17.93 -5.98 26.62
CA GLN A 212 18.78 -6.49 25.55
C GLN A 212 17.92 -7.39 24.65
N PRO A 213 17.84 -7.11 23.33
CA PRO A 213 17.26 -8.05 22.38
C PRO A 213 18.21 -9.24 22.24
N THR A 214 17.80 -10.41 22.71
CA THR A 214 18.35 -11.69 22.27
C THR A 214 18.00 -11.86 20.79
N MET A 215 19.01 -11.72 19.93
CA MET A 215 18.88 -12.04 18.51
C MET A 215 18.63 -13.55 18.36
N PRO A 216 17.58 -13.97 17.64
CA PRO A 216 17.43 -15.34 17.18
C PRO A 216 18.59 -15.68 16.24
N ALA A 217 19.23 -16.81 16.46
CA ALA A 217 20.22 -17.36 15.55
C ALA A 217 19.57 -17.61 14.18
N SER A 218 20.05 -16.91 13.15
CA SER A 218 19.65 -17.13 11.77
C SER A 218 20.12 -18.51 11.29
N PRO A 219 19.22 -19.41 10.87
CA PRO A 219 19.59 -20.66 10.21
C PRO A 219 19.62 -20.43 8.69
N TYR A 220 20.49 -19.54 8.21
CA TYR A 220 20.75 -19.47 6.77
C TYR A 220 21.77 -20.54 6.42
N GLY A 221 21.24 -21.70 6.02
CA GLY A 221 22.00 -22.70 5.29
C GLY A 221 22.64 -22.07 4.06
N GLN A 222 23.93 -22.31 3.88
CA GLN A 222 24.64 -21.87 2.69
C GLN A 222 24.08 -22.60 1.45
N PRO A 223 23.96 -21.93 0.29
CA PRO A 223 23.61 -22.59 -0.95
C PRO A 223 24.73 -23.58 -1.33
N GLN A 224 24.38 -24.86 -1.43
CA GLN A 224 25.25 -25.86 -2.05
C GLN A 224 25.35 -25.56 -3.54
N TYR A 225 26.57 -25.27 -4.00
CA TYR A 225 26.86 -25.16 -5.42
C TYR A 225 26.88 -26.57 -6.05
N PRO A 226 26.32 -26.75 -7.27
CA PRO A 226 26.45 -27.99 -8.02
C PRO A 226 27.93 -28.27 -8.33
N SER A 227 28.40 -29.43 -7.89
CA SER A 227 29.68 -30.00 -8.31
C SER A 227 29.59 -30.47 -9.77
N TYR A 228 30.34 -29.84 -10.67
CA TYR A 228 30.46 -30.33 -12.04
C TYR A 228 31.31 -31.61 -12.09
N PRO A 229 30.93 -32.62 -12.90
CA PRO A 229 31.74 -33.80 -13.10
C PRO A 229 33.05 -33.46 -13.82
N PRO A 230 34.15 -34.16 -13.52
CA PRO A 230 35.43 -33.95 -14.21
C PRO A 230 35.29 -34.30 -15.70
N GLN A 231 35.75 -33.40 -16.57
CA GLN A 231 35.89 -33.67 -17.99
C GLN A 231 36.93 -34.77 -18.23
N PRO A 232 36.64 -35.79 -19.07
CA PRO A 232 37.64 -36.73 -19.54
C PRO A 232 38.63 -36.02 -20.47
N GLY A 233 39.92 -36.27 -20.24
CA GLY A 233 41.01 -35.97 -21.19
C GLY A 233 41.25 -37.09 -22.18
#